data_AF-A0A381V3F4-F1
#
_entry.id   AF-A0A381V3F4-F1
#
_cell.length_a   1.000
_cell.length_b   1.000
_cell.length_c   1.000
_cell.angle_alpha   90.00
_cell.angle_beta   90.00
_cell.angle_gamma   90.00
#
_symmetry.space_group_name_H-M   'P 1'
#
loop_
_entity.id
_entity.type
_entity.pdbx_description
1 polymer ?
#
loop_
_entity_poly.entity_id
_entity_poly.type
_entity_poly.pdbx_seq_one_letter_code
_entity_poly.pdbx_strand_id
1 'polypeptide(L)'
;MVHLFEPQLQLAAGENSADVIAGGVAVALKRASLFGRAPVAEDLRVVFDLFGFLTSDASDELVARRRQLFAGVAGVHNYRDVRRIADLVPASALRPGVDEPPS
;
A
#
# COMPACT_ATOMS: atom_id res chain seq x y z
N MET A 1 -10.32 9.90 1.31
CA MET A 1 -8.90 9.86 0.86
C MET A 1 -8.66 8.79 -0.20
N VAL A 2 -9.10 7.54 -0.01
CA VAL A 2 -8.90 6.44 -0.99
C VAL A 2 -9.34 6.79 -2.41
N HIS A 3 -10.53 7.39 -2.58
CA HIS A 3 -11.06 7.78 -3.90
C HIS A 3 -10.16 8.75 -4.68
N LEU A 4 -9.22 9.45 -4.02
CA LEU A 4 -8.25 10.31 -4.70
C LEU A 4 -7.21 9.48 -5.45
N PHE A 5 -6.86 8.30 -4.95
CA PHE A 5 -5.79 7.46 -5.47
C PHE A 5 -6.28 6.37 -6.43
N GLU A 6 -7.50 5.87 -6.26
CA GLU A 6 -8.08 4.85 -7.14
C GLU A 6 -7.88 5.12 -8.65
N PRO A 7 -8.13 6.33 -9.18
CA PRO A 7 -7.89 6.62 -10.60
C PRO A 7 -6.40 6.72 -10.99
N GLN A 8 -5.49 6.77 -10.02
CA GLN A 8 -4.04 6.89 -10.25
C GLN A 8 -3.33 5.52 -10.21
N LEU A 9 -4.00 4.48 -9.70
CA LEU A 9 -3.40 3.15 -9.53
C LEU A 9 -3.09 2.51 -10.89
N GLN A 10 -1.82 2.17 -11.11
CA GLN A 10 -1.31 1.43 -12.25
C GLN A 10 -1.46 -0.08 -11.99
N LEU A 11 -2.64 -0.61 -12.30
CA LEU A 11 -2.98 -2.02 -12.14
C LEU A 11 -2.67 -2.80 -13.41
N ALA A 12 -1.99 -3.93 -13.25
CA ALA A 12 -1.79 -4.90 -14.29
C ALA A 12 -3.00 -5.86 -14.38
N ALA A 13 -3.11 -6.59 -15.49
CA ALA A 13 -4.15 -7.61 -15.66
C ALA A 13 -4.18 -8.58 -14.46
N GLY A 14 -5.37 -8.94 -13.97
CA GLY A 14 -5.51 -9.86 -12.83
C GLY A 14 -5.24 -9.26 -11.44
N GLU A 15 -4.91 -7.97 -11.34
CA GLU A 15 -4.98 -7.23 -10.08
C GLU A 15 -6.35 -6.59 -9.92
N ASN A 16 -6.82 -6.47 -8.68
CA ASN A 16 -8.12 -5.90 -8.35
C ASN A 16 -7.95 -4.63 -7.49
N SER A 17 -8.63 -3.55 -7.84
CA SER A 17 -8.51 -2.28 -7.13
C SER A 17 -8.94 -2.38 -5.66
N ALA A 18 -10.02 -3.12 -5.35
CA ALA A 18 -10.51 -3.27 -3.98
C ALA A 18 -9.50 -3.99 -3.09
N ASP A 19 -8.85 -5.02 -3.62
CA ASP A 19 -7.78 -5.75 -2.94
C ASP A 19 -6.58 -4.85 -2.63
N VAL A 20 -6.09 -4.13 -3.64
CA VAL A 20 -4.98 -3.18 -3.52
C VAL A 20 -5.30 -2.09 -2.50
N ILE A 21 -6.51 -1.54 -2.55
CA ILE A 21 -6.99 -0.53 -1.62
C ILE A 21 -7.06 -1.09 -0.19
N ALA A 22 -7.64 -2.27 0.00
CA ALA A 22 -7.79 -2.87 1.33
C ALA A 22 -6.43 -3.12 2.00
N GLY A 23 -5.49 -3.74 1.26
CA GLY A 23 -4.13 -3.94 1.74
C GLY A 23 -3.38 -2.62 1.96
N GLY A 24 -3.51 -1.67 1.04
CA GLY A 24 -2.87 -0.36 1.11
C GLY A 24 -3.33 0.47 2.32
N VAL A 25 -4.63 0.47 2.61
CA VAL A 25 -5.20 1.15 3.78
C VAL A 25 -4.64 0.57 5.08
N ALA A 26 -4.49 -0.75 5.18
CA ALA A 26 -3.93 -1.36 6.38
C ALA A 26 -2.48 -0.95 6.67
N VAL A 27 -1.65 -0.87 5.62
CA VAL A 27 -0.26 -0.40 5.74
C VAL A 27 -0.23 1.11 6.02
N ALA A 28 -1.12 1.89 5.43
CA ALA A 28 -1.22 3.33 5.66
C ALA A 28 -1.63 3.65 7.11
N LEU A 29 -2.56 2.87 7.67
CA LEU A 29 -2.92 2.93 9.09
C LEU A 29 -1.73 2.59 10.00
N LYS A 30 -0.93 1.59 9.63
CA LYS A 30 0.32 1.28 10.34
C LYS A 30 1.28 2.47 10.30
N ARG A 31 1.50 3.09 9.14
CA ARG A 31 2.35 4.29 9.00
C ARG A 31 1.84 5.42 9.88
N ALA A 32 0.56 5.78 9.78
CA ALA A 32 -0.04 6.84 10.60
C ALA A 32 0.14 6.61 12.11
N SER A 33 -0.02 5.34 12.53
CA SER A 33 0.17 4.93 13.93
C SER A 33 1.61 5.11 14.41
N LEU A 34 2.61 4.95 13.54
CA LEU A 34 4.02 5.22 13.90
C LEU A 34 4.27 6.69 14.24
N PHE A 35 3.44 7.60 13.73
CA PHE A 35 3.50 9.04 14.00
C PHE A 35 2.46 9.51 15.04
N GLY A 36 1.70 8.59 15.65
CA GLY A 36 0.71 8.94 16.67
C GLY A 36 -0.46 9.79 16.18
N ARG A 37 -0.80 9.72 14.88
CA ARG A 37 -1.85 10.55 14.26
C ARG A 37 -2.87 9.72 13.48
N ALA A 38 -3.99 10.34 13.12
CA ALA A 38 -4.93 9.79 12.15
C ALA A 38 -4.28 9.65 10.76
N PRO A 39 -4.76 8.72 9.90
CA PRO A 39 -4.25 8.56 8.55
C PRO A 39 -4.58 9.79 7.67
N VAL A 40 -3.63 10.20 6.85
CA VAL A 40 -3.73 11.28 5.86
C VAL A 40 -3.42 10.77 4.45
N ALA A 41 -3.68 11.58 3.42
CA ALA A 41 -3.46 11.17 2.02
C ALA A 41 -2.01 10.74 1.75
N GLU A 42 -1.04 11.36 2.43
CA GLU A 42 0.38 11.02 2.30
C GLU A 42 0.71 9.59 2.76
N ASP A 43 -0.02 9.03 3.72
CA ASP A 43 0.19 7.64 4.10
C ASP A 43 -0.17 6.67 2.97
N LEU A 44 -1.27 6.97 2.28
CA LEU A 44 -1.70 6.17 1.13
C LEU A 44 -0.73 6.37 -0.04
N ARG A 45 -0.26 7.59 -0.28
CA ARG A 45 0.72 7.87 -1.34
C ARG A 45 1.98 7.03 -1.15
N VAL A 46 2.60 7.10 0.03
CA VAL A 46 3.82 6.35 0.35
C VAL A 46 3.60 4.84 0.22
N VAL A 47 2.45 4.33 0.66
CA VAL A 47 2.17 2.90 0.56
C VAL A 47 1.95 2.45 -0.89
N PHE A 48 1.19 3.20 -1.68
CA PHE A 48 1.00 2.85 -3.09
C PHE A 48 2.28 3.00 -3.90
N ASP A 49 3.13 3.96 -3.56
CA ASP A 49 4.47 4.11 -4.13
C ASP A 49 5.40 2.96 -3.75
N LEU A 50 5.42 2.55 -2.47
CA LEU A 50 6.21 1.43 -1.96
C LEU A 50 5.91 0.11 -2.70
N PHE A 51 4.65 -0.13 -3.05
CA PHE A 51 4.26 -1.31 -3.84
C PHE A 51 4.28 -1.06 -5.35
N GLY A 52 4.72 0.11 -5.81
CA GLY A 52 4.84 0.46 -7.23
C GLY A 52 3.51 0.65 -7.96
N PHE A 53 2.40 0.84 -7.25
CA PHE A 53 1.09 1.12 -7.87
C PHE A 53 0.97 2.53 -8.44
N LEU A 54 1.96 3.40 -8.23
CA LEU A 54 2.02 4.75 -8.83
C LEU A 54 3.06 4.86 -9.97
N THR A 55 3.66 3.73 -10.39
CA THR A 55 4.67 3.66 -11.46
C THR A 55 4.07 3.04 -12.73
N SER A 56 4.22 3.71 -13.88
CA SER A 56 3.62 3.28 -15.16
C SER A 56 4.26 2.04 -15.81
N ASP A 57 5.43 1.62 -15.35
CA ASP A 57 6.24 0.56 -15.98
C ASP A 57 6.84 -0.39 -14.92
N ALA A 58 5.99 -0.89 -14.03
CA ALA A 58 6.39 -1.87 -13.02
C ALA A 58 6.93 -3.15 -13.69
N SER A 59 8.03 -3.71 -13.18
CA SER A 59 8.59 -4.96 -13.70
C SER A 59 7.64 -6.14 -13.50
N ASP A 60 7.72 -7.14 -14.39
CA ASP A 60 6.89 -8.35 -14.28
C ASP A 60 7.06 -9.08 -12.95
N GLU A 61 8.26 -9.03 -12.37
CA GLU A 61 8.54 -9.61 -11.05
C GLU A 61 7.76 -8.87 -9.94
N LEU A 62 7.75 -7.54 -9.98
CA LEU A 62 6.98 -6.73 -9.03
C LEU A 62 5.48 -7.00 -9.19
N VAL A 63 4.98 -7.04 -10.42
CA VAL A 63 3.57 -7.37 -10.71
C VAL A 63 3.20 -8.76 -10.19
N ALA A 64 4.05 -9.77 -10.43
CA ALA A 64 3.84 -11.12 -9.93
C ALA A 64 3.78 -11.13 -8.38
N ARG A 65 4.65 -10.36 -7.73
CA ARG A 65 4.65 -10.23 -6.27
C ARG A 65 3.39 -9.54 -5.75
N ARG A 66 2.93 -8.47 -6.40
CA ARG A 66 1.68 -7.76 -6.04
C ARG A 66 0.48 -8.71 -6.13
N ARG A 67 0.35 -9.46 -7.23
CA ARG A 67 -0.72 -10.47 -7.38
C ARG A 67 -0.71 -11.50 -6.25
N GLN A 68 0.46 -12.04 -5.89
CA GLN A 68 0.56 -13.00 -4.79
C GLN A 68 0.16 -12.41 -3.44
N LEU A 69 0.49 -11.15 -3.19
CA LEU A 69 0.26 -10.51 -1.90
C LEU A 69 -1.17 -10.01 -1.72
N PHE A 70 -1.77 -9.46 -2.78
CA PHE A 70 -3.04 -8.75 -2.70
C PHE A 70 -4.24 -9.57 -3.18
N ALA A 71 -4.08 -10.65 -3.95
CA ALA A 71 -5.23 -11.37 -4.51
C ALA A 71 -6.25 -11.81 -3.43
N GLY A 72 -7.49 -11.32 -3.55
CA GLY A 72 -8.63 -11.67 -2.72
C GLY A 72 -8.64 -11.07 -1.31
N VAL A 73 -7.71 -10.18 -0.95
CA VAL A 73 -7.64 -9.65 0.43
C VAL A 73 -8.84 -8.79 0.84
N ALA A 74 -9.59 -8.21 -0.10
CA ALA A 74 -10.81 -7.46 0.20
C ALA A 74 -12.01 -8.35 0.58
N GLY A 75 -11.86 -9.69 0.54
CA GLY A 75 -12.91 -10.63 0.94
C GLY A 75 -13.40 -10.43 2.38
N VAL A 76 -14.70 -10.65 2.60
CA VAL A 76 -15.42 -10.35 3.87
C VAL A 76 -14.78 -10.99 5.13
N HIS A 77 -14.08 -12.12 4.98
CA HIS A 77 -13.45 -12.84 6.09
C HIS A 77 -11.91 -12.76 6.09
N ASN A 78 -11.33 -11.92 5.22
CA ASN A 78 -9.90 -11.93 4.92
C ASN A 78 -9.12 -10.87 5.70
N TYR A 79 -9.63 -10.46 6.87
CA TYR A 79 -8.94 -9.54 7.79
C TYR A 79 -7.50 -9.99 8.09
N ARG A 80 -7.27 -11.30 8.22
CA ARG A 80 -5.93 -11.86 8.45
C ARG A 80 -4.99 -11.63 7.27
N ASP A 81 -5.50 -11.65 6.04
CA ASP A 81 -4.68 -11.45 4.85
C ASP A 81 -4.32 -9.97 4.68
N VAL A 82 -5.29 -9.07 4.91
CA VAL A 82 -5.05 -7.63 5.01
C VAL A 82 -3.99 -7.32 6.08
N ARG A 83 -4.11 -7.94 7.25
CA ARG A 83 -3.15 -7.75 8.35
C ARG A 83 -1.76 -8.26 7.99
N ARG A 84 -1.67 -9.40 7.30
CA ARG A 84 -0.40 -9.97 6.82
C ARG A 84 0.37 -8.99 5.96
N ILE A 85 -0.30 -8.27 5.05
CA ILE A 85 0.35 -7.24 4.21
C ILE A 85 0.97 -6.15 5.09
N ALA A 86 0.23 -5.63 6.09
CA ALA A 86 0.75 -4.62 7.01
C ALA A 86 1.93 -5.13 7.83
N ASP A 87 1.91 -6.39 8.28
CA ASP A 87 2.98 -6.98 9.09
C ASP A 87 4.25 -7.24 8.26
N LEU A 88 4.13 -7.52 6.96
CA LEU A 88 5.27 -7.72 6.05
C LEU A 88 6.11 -6.45 5.83
N VAL A 89 5.51 -5.27 5.95
CA VAL A 89 6.23 -4.01 5.71
C VAL A 89 6.94 -3.56 6.99
N PRO A 90 8.28 -3.52 7.04
CA PRO A 90 8.99 -3.09 8.24
C PRO A 90 8.75 -1.60 8.53
N ALA A 91 8.73 -1.22 9.81
CA ALA A 91 8.52 0.18 10.20
C ALA A 91 9.57 1.13 9.62
N SER A 92 10.80 0.65 9.40
CA SER A 92 11.87 1.42 8.76
C SER A 92 11.55 1.79 7.31
N ALA A 93 10.78 0.98 6.57
CA ALA A 93 10.33 1.33 5.22
C ALA A 93 9.18 2.37 5.23
N LEU A 94 8.51 2.55 6.37
CA LEU A 94 7.35 3.44 6.52
C LEU A 94 7.69 4.75 7.25
N ARG A 95 8.92 4.94 7.72
CA ARG A 95 9.34 6.17 8.42
C ARG A 95 9.92 7.27 7.53
N PRO A 96 10.64 6.98 6.42
CA PRO A 96 11.13 8.04 5.54
C PRO A 96 9.95 8.89 5.04
N GLY A 97 10.09 10.21 5.13
CA GLY A 97 9.11 11.19 4.63
C GLY A 97 8.64 12.25 5.63
N VAL A 98 9.16 12.26 6.86
CA VAL A 98 9.10 13.43 7.75
C VAL A 98 10.51 13.61 8.33
N ASP A 99 11.21 14.65 7.87
CA ASP A 99 12.45 15.19 8.46
C ASP A 99 13.78 14.43 8.27
N GLU A 100 14.20 14.18 7.03
CA GLU A 100 15.65 14.05 6.76
C GLU A 100 16.06 15.15 5.77
N PRO A 101 16.78 16.20 6.21
CA PRO A 101 17.36 17.15 5.28
C PRO A 101 18.39 16.42 4.40
N PRO A 102 18.49 16.77 3.11
CA PRO A 102 19.47 16.14 2.22
C PRO A 102 20.88 16.35 2.79
N SER A 103 21.67 15.27 2.81
CA SER A 103 23.10 15.31 3.08
C SER A 103 23.84 16.08 1.97
#